data_AF-A0A3C1Y5F9-F1
#
_entry.id   AF-A0A3C1Y5F9-F1
#
_cell.length_a   1.000
_cell.length_b   1.000
_cell.length_c   1.000
_cell.angle_alpha   90.00
_cell.angle_beta   90.00
_cell.angle_gamma   90.00
#
_symmetry.space_group_name_H-M   'P 1'
#
loop_
_entity.id
_entity.type
_entity.pdbx_description
1 polymer ?
#
loop_
_entity_poly.entity_id
_entity_poly.type
_entity_poly.pdbx_seq_one_letter_code
_entity_poly.pdbx_strand_id
1 'polypeptide(L)'
;MNTESLALDFKSATLYAIRVVLHSADPERLNAALAKRMADAGSFFENEPVVIDASRVEETIDWPALVASLRGHNLPPIGVVAEGANLQAAREA
;
A
#
# COMPACT_ATOMS: atom_id res chain seq x y z
N MET A 1 -23.64 21.27 35.67
CA MET A 1 -22.78 21.27 34.47
C MET A 1 -23.13 20.02 33.70
N ASN A 2 -23.71 20.16 32.51
CA ASN A 2 -24.11 19.01 31.70
C ASN A 2 -22.87 18.55 30.93
N THR A 3 -22.23 17.49 31.38
CA THR A 3 -21.15 16.84 30.62
C THR A 3 -21.85 16.00 29.55
N GLU A 4 -22.18 16.62 28.42
CA GLU A 4 -22.48 15.87 27.20
C GLU A 4 -21.33 14.87 27.00
N SER A 5 -21.62 13.57 27.04
CA SER A 5 -20.61 12.55 26.83
C SER A 5 -20.24 12.61 25.36
N LEU A 6 -19.05 13.11 25.05
CA LEU A 6 -18.58 13.22 23.67
C LEU A 6 -18.62 11.85 23.00
N ALA A 7 -19.33 11.74 21.87
CA ALA A 7 -19.46 10.49 21.13
C ALA A 7 -18.17 10.10 20.37
N LEU A 8 -17.31 11.08 20.03
CA LEU A 8 -16.04 10.89 19.34
C LEU A 8 -15.09 12.06 19.56
N ASP A 9 -13.78 11.79 19.45
CA ASP A 9 -12.69 12.77 19.41
C ASP A 9 -11.72 12.41 18.27
N PHE A 10 -11.16 13.42 17.60
CA PHE A 10 -10.06 13.24 16.65
C PHE A 10 -8.72 13.51 17.33
N LYS A 11 -7.77 12.58 17.23
CA LYS A 11 -6.42 12.71 17.79
C LYS A 11 -5.39 12.33 16.75
N SER A 12 -4.24 12.99 16.78
CA SER A 12 -3.11 12.59 15.96
C SER A 12 -2.46 11.32 16.50
N ALA A 13 -1.95 10.50 15.59
CA ALA A 13 -1.14 9.32 15.89
C ALA A 13 -0.04 9.19 14.85
N THR A 14 1.11 8.64 15.27
CA THR A 14 2.17 8.21 14.35
C THR A 14 2.00 6.71 14.14
N LEU A 15 1.88 6.30 12.87
CA LEU A 15 1.77 4.90 12.49
C LEU A 15 3.07 4.47 11.81
N TYR A 16 3.58 3.30 12.20
CA TYR A 16 4.64 2.63 11.46
C TYR A 16 3.99 1.69 10.44
N ALA A 17 4.42 1.79 9.19
CA ALA A 17 3.93 0.96 8.11
C ALA A 17 5.11 0.59 7.19
N ILE A 18 4.98 -0.55 6.53
CA ILE A 18 5.96 -1.00 5.56
C ILE A 18 5.78 -0.20 4.28
N ARG A 19 6.89 0.21 3.66
CA ARG A 19 6.87 0.94 2.38
C ARG A 19 7.31 0.04 1.25
N VAL A 20 6.41 -0.25 0.31
CA VAL A 20 6.69 -1.02 -0.91
C VAL A 20 7.10 -0.05 -2.01
N VAL A 21 8.40 0.13 -2.20
CA VAL A 21 8.93 1.04 -3.23
C VAL A 21 9.00 0.33 -4.58
N LEU A 22 8.24 0.85 -5.54
CA LEU A 22 8.19 0.34 -6.90
C LEU A 22 9.38 0.88 -7.72
N HIS A 23 9.92 0.00 -8.55
CA HIS A 23 11.02 0.30 -9.48
C HIS A 23 10.67 -0.08 -10.92
N SER A 24 9.42 -0.47 -11.17
CA SER A 24 8.90 -0.88 -12.47
C SER A 24 7.37 -0.82 -12.43
N ALA A 25 6.73 -0.57 -13.56
CA ALA A 25 5.29 -0.72 -13.76
C ALA A 25 4.89 -2.09 -14.34
N ASP A 26 5.85 -2.94 -14.70
CA ASP A 26 5.59 -4.24 -15.33
C ASP A 26 4.94 -5.21 -14.32
N PRO A 27 3.69 -5.64 -14.54
CA PRO A 27 2.96 -6.50 -13.61
C PRO A 27 3.65 -7.85 -13.35
N GLU A 28 4.28 -8.44 -14.35
CA GLU A 28 4.95 -9.74 -14.20
C GLU A 28 6.19 -9.61 -13.29
N ARG A 29 6.98 -8.54 -13.52
CA ARG A 29 8.15 -8.26 -12.69
C ARG A 29 7.76 -7.90 -11.25
N LEU A 30 6.68 -7.15 -11.07
CA LEU A 30 6.17 -6.80 -9.74
C LEU A 30 5.71 -8.05 -8.97
N ASN A 31 4.92 -8.92 -9.62
CA ASN A 31 4.44 -10.16 -9.01
C ASN A 31 5.59 -11.11 -8.66
N ALA A 32 6.55 -11.30 -9.57
CA ALA A 32 7.71 -12.14 -9.32
C ALA A 32 8.56 -11.61 -8.16
N ALA A 33 8.79 -10.29 -8.12
CA ALA A 33 9.54 -9.66 -7.04
C ALA A 33 8.81 -9.77 -5.69
N LEU A 34 7.50 -9.56 -5.67
CA LEU A 34 6.69 -9.69 -4.46
C LEU A 34 6.71 -11.13 -3.93
N ALA A 35 6.42 -12.11 -4.78
CA ALA A 35 6.44 -13.52 -4.42
C ALA A 35 7.79 -13.95 -3.85
N LYS A 36 8.90 -13.51 -4.48
CA LYS A 36 10.24 -13.76 -3.97
C LYS A 36 10.46 -13.16 -2.59
N ARG A 37 10.06 -11.90 -2.37
CA ARG A 37 10.23 -11.23 -1.07
C ARG A 37 9.42 -11.90 0.03
N MET A 38 8.20 -12.35 -0.27
CA MET A 38 7.38 -13.08 0.69
C MET A 38 7.97 -14.45 1.02
N ALA A 39 8.52 -15.16 0.03
CA ALA A 39 9.22 -16.43 0.26
C ALA A 39 10.49 -16.25 1.12
N ASP A 40 11.27 -15.18 0.87
CA ASP A 40 12.53 -14.92 1.56
C ASP A 40 12.30 -14.40 3.01
N ALA A 41 11.18 -13.72 3.29
CA ALA A 41 10.90 -13.10 4.60
C ALA A 41 10.01 -13.93 5.54
N GLY A 42 9.41 -15.02 5.06
CA GLY A 42 8.47 -15.83 5.84
C GLY A 42 7.29 -15.01 6.37
N SER A 43 6.86 -15.29 7.60
CA SER A 43 5.70 -14.64 8.22
C SER A 43 5.94 -13.20 8.67
N PHE A 44 7.12 -12.63 8.46
CA PHE A 44 7.48 -11.29 8.96
C PHE A 44 6.60 -10.17 8.41
N PHE A 45 6.08 -10.34 7.19
CA PHE A 45 5.24 -9.34 6.53
C PHE A 45 3.75 -9.70 6.50
N GLU A 46 3.36 -10.88 7.02
CA GLU A 46 1.98 -11.31 6.98
C GLU A 46 1.09 -10.37 7.82
N ASN A 47 0.05 -9.83 7.18
CA ASN A 47 -0.92 -8.89 7.76
C ASN A 47 -0.36 -7.50 8.10
N GLU A 48 0.88 -7.20 7.70
CA GLU A 48 1.47 -5.89 7.94
C GLU A 48 0.94 -4.85 6.92
N PRO A 49 0.43 -3.69 7.38
CA PRO A 49 -0.07 -2.66 6.48
C PRO A 49 1.06 -2.06 5.65
N VAL A 50 0.79 -1.91 4.35
CA VAL A 50 1.76 -1.38 3.38
C VAL A 50 1.32 -0.06 2.77
N VAL A 51 2.28 0.83 2.59
CA VAL A 51 2.18 2.02 1.74
C VAL A 51 2.92 1.75 0.45
N ILE A 52 2.22 1.85 -0.69
CA ILE A 52 2.81 1.66 -2.01
C ILE A 52 3.47 2.97 -2.44
N ASP A 53 4.76 2.93 -2.76
CA ASP A 53 5.50 4.10 -3.23
C ASP A 53 5.85 3.95 -4.70
N ALA A 54 5.14 4.70 -5.53
CA ALA A 54 5.32 4.78 -6.98
C ALA A 54 6.05 6.06 -7.41
N SER A 55 6.66 6.81 -6.49
CA SER A 55 7.35 8.08 -6.81
C SER A 55 8.51 7.97 -7.81
N ARG A 56 8.97 6.75 -8.10
CA ARG A 56 10.08 6.44 -9.00
C ARG A 56 9.65 5.80 -10.32
N VAL A 57 8.35 5.64 -10.55
CA VAL A 57 7.80 4.98 -11.73
C VAL A 57 6.98 6.01 -12.51
N GLU A 58 7.45 6.32 -13.72
CA GLU A 58 6.78 7.27 -14.61
C GLU A 58 5.72 6.58 -15.48
N GLU A 59 5.91 5.29 -15.76
CA GLU A 59 4.98 4.48 -16.52
C GLU A 59 3.67 4.22 -15.76
N THR A 60 2.60 3.96 -16.50
CA THR A 60 1.29 3.65 -15.92
C THR A 60 1.32 2.30 -15.22
N ILE A 61 0.93 2.30 -13.95
CA ILE A 61 0.81 1.09 -13.14
C ILE A 61 -0.59 0.50 -13.28
N ASP A 62 -0.67 -0.83 -13.41
CA ASP A 62 -1.91 -1.58 -13.22
C ASP A 62 -2.22 -1.70 -11.72
N TRP A 63 -2.87 -0.67 -11.19
CA TRP A 63 -3.20 -0.58 -9.76
C TRP A 63 -4.12 -1.70 -9.27
N PRO A 64 -5.22 -2.07 -9.97
CA PRO A 64 -6.05 -3.19 -9.57
C PRO A 64 -5.26 -4.51 -9.46
N ALA A 65 -4.40 -4.81 -10.43
CA ALA A 65 -3.58 -6.02 -10.39
C ALA A 65 -2.57 -6.00 -9.22
N LEU A 66 -1.91 -4.86 -9.00
CA LEU A 66 -0.96 -4.70 -7.89
C LEU A 66 -1.63 -4.85 -6.53
N VAL A 67 -2.78 -4.20 -6.33
CA VAL A 67 -3.55 -4.29 -5.07
C VAL A 67 -4.05 -5.72 -4.84
N ALA A 68 -4.54 -6.40 -5.87
CA ALA A 68 -4.95 -7.79 -5.78
C ALA A 68 -3.78 -8.70 -5.38
N SER A 69 -2.61 -8.49 -5.98
CA SER A 69 -1.38 -9.25 -5.67
C SER A 69 -0.94 -9.06 -4.23
N LEU A 70 -0.88 -7.82 -3.75
CA LEU A 70 -0.55 -7.51 -2.34
C LEU A 70 -1.53 -8.16 -1.37
N ARG A 71 -2.84 -8.05 -1.62
CA ARG A 71 -3.87 -8.69 -0.78
C ARG A 71 -3.78 -10.21 -0.81
N GLY A 72 -3.45 -10.82 -1.95
CA GLY A 72 -3.22 -12.26 -2.08
C GLY A 72 -2.06 -12.77 -1.21
N HIS A 73 -1.12 -11.89 -0.87
CA HIS A 73 -0.02 -12.15 0.06
C HIS A 73 -0.29 -11.65 1.49
N ASN A 74 -1.54 -11.32 1.83
CA ASN A 74 -1.94 -10.75 3.12
C ASN A 74 -1.21 -9.44 3.48
N LEU A 75 -0.90 -8.61 2.49
CA LEU A 75 -0.33 -7.27 2.68
C LEU A 75 -1.42 -6.22 2.43
N PRO A 76 -2.17 -5.78 3.46
CA PRO A 76 -3.23 -4.80 3.27
C PRO A 76 -2.64 -3.45 2.84
N PRO A 77 -2.94 -2.96 1.62
CA PRO A 77 -2.51 -1.64 1.20
C PRO A 77 -3.36 -0.57 1.89
N ILE A 78 -2.70 0.37 2.55
CA ILE A 78 -3.36 1.44 3.34
C ILE A 78 -3.13 2.84 2.78
N GLY A 79 -2.26 2.99 1.79
CA GLY A 79 -1.97 4.27 1.18
C GLY A 79 -1.01 4.18 0.01
N VAL A 80 -0.87 5.29 -0.70
CA VAL A 80 -0.02 5.42 -1.86
C VAL A 80 0.78 6.73 -1.81
N VAL A 81 2.04 6.67 -2.24
CA VAL A 81 2.88 7.82 -2.59
C VAL A 81 3.05 7.79 -4.09
N ALA A 82 2.31 8.64 -4.80
CA ALA A 82 2.33 8.77 -6.25
C ALA A 82 1.99 10.19 -6.64
N GLU A 83 2.28 10.55 -7.88
CA GLU A 83 1.98 11.86 -8.46
C GLU A 83 1.33 11.70 -9.84
N GLY A 84 0.74 12.78 -10.35
CA GLY A 84 0.19 12.83 -11.71
C GLY A 84 -0.85 11.74 -12.01
N ALA A 85 -0.72 11.13 -13.19
CA ALA A 85 -1.65 10.10 -13.67
C ALA A 85 -1.68 8.86 -12.77
N ASN A 86 -0.54 8.48 -12.17
CA ASN A 86 -0.49 7.33 -11.26
C ASN A 86 -1.24 7.61 -9.94
N LEU A 87 -1.18 8.84 -9.40
CA LEU A 87 -2.00 9.19 -8.23
C LEU A 87 -3.50 9.15 -8.54
N GLN A 88 -3.89 9.61 -9.73
CA GLN A 88 -5.29 9.58 -10.14
C GLN A 88 -5.77 8.13 -10.32
N ALA A 89 -5.02 7.31 -11.05
CA ALA A 89 -5.36 5.91 -11.27
C ALA A 89 -5.42 5.10 -9.97
N ALA A 90 -4.54 5.37 -9.00
CA ALA A 90 -4.56 4.72 -7.69
C ALA A 90 -5.82 5.05 -6.87
N ARG A 91 -6.45 6.21 -7.09
CA ARG A 91 -7.70 6.59 -6.40
C ARG A 91 -8.94 5.91 -6.99
N GLU A 92 -8.85 5.46 -8.24
CA GLU A 92 -9.94 4.84 -8.99
C GLU A 92 -9.95 3.31 -8.87
N ALA A 93 -8.84 2.72 -8.39
CA ALA A 93 -8.64 1.28 -8.20
C ALA A 93 -9.14 0.78 -6.83
#